data_AF-A0A174LFA1-F1
#
_entry.id   AF-A0A174LFA1-F1
#
_cell.length_a   1.000
_cell.length_b   1.000
_cell.length_c   1.000
_cell.angle_alpha   90.00
_cell.angle_beta   90.00
_cell.angle_gamma   90.00
#
_symmetry.space_group_name_H-M   'P 1'
#
loop_
_entity.id
_entity.type
_entity.pdbx_description
1 polymer ?
#
loop_
_entity_poly.entity_id
_entity_poly.type
_entity_poly.pdbx_seq_one_letter_code
_entity_poly.pdbx_strand_id
1 'polypeptide(L)'
;MIDKQELLSVAAVKIIEGDTLENEVIDLTSYVEKGTLKWDVPPGVWRICISFTTYDFGARNEYINYVDEKSVHTLIEAVYEPHFEHYKDEFGKTIAGFFSDEPGFYNVEGFDMDDSIGRKKMALPWSDEMQEVMDCSEYKDWKTSLVYLWMNAENENKSAYARKI
;
A
#
# COMPACT_ATOMS: atom_id res chain seq x y z
N MET A 1 -13.01 15.49 5.51
CA MET A 1 -11.84 14.83 4.90
C MET A 1 -10.69 14.96 5.86
N ILE A 2 -10.01 13.86 6.15
CA ILE A 2 -8.77 13.85 6.92
C ILE A 2 -7.66 14.16 5.91
N ASP A 3 -7.19 15.41 5.88
CA ASP A 3 -6.04 15.79 5.06
C ASP A 3 -4.76 15.46 5.84
N LYS A 4 -4.37 14.20 5.81
CA LYS A 4 -3.18 13.69 6.48
C LYS A 4 -2.33 12.97 5.44
N GLN A 5 -1.10 13.44 5.25
CA GLN A 5 -0.08 12.78 4.45
C GLN A 5 1.16 12.56 5.29
N GLU A 6 1.67 11.34 5.32
CA GLU A 6 2.89 11.00 6.06
C GLU A 6 3.92 10.41 5.11
N LEU A 7 5.11 11.01 5.12
CA LEU A 7 6.24 10.51 4.33
C LEU A 7 6.68 9.15 4.87
N LEU A 8 6.70 8.14 4.00
CA LEU A 8 7.19 6.81 4.33
C LEU A 8 8.66 6.65 3.94
N SER A 9 9.03 7.02 2.72
CA SER A 9 10.41 6.97 2.24
C SER A 9 10.66 7.87 1.05
N VAL A 10 11.93 8.27 0.88
CA VAL A 10 12.45 8.85 -0.37
C VAL A 10 13.63 8.00 -0.82
N ALA A 11 13.55 7.49 -2.04
CA ALA A 11 14.59 6.66 -2.65
C ALA A 11 15.13 7.32 -3.92
N ALA A 12 16.44 7.27 -4.12
CA ALA A 12 17.07 7.63 -5.38
C ALA A 12 17.70 6.40 -6.04
N VAL A 13 17.43 6.21 -7.32
CA VAL A 13 17.98 5.11 -8.12
C VAL A 13 18.45 5.65 -9.46
N LYS A 14 19.63 5.23 -9.92
CA LYS A 14 20.13 5.60 -11.25
C LYS A 14 19.30 4.93 -12.34
N ILE A 15 19.10 5.64 -13.44
CA ILE A 15 18.48 5.11 -14.66
C ILE A 15 19.59 4.60 -15.57
N ILE A 16 19.46 3.36 -16.06
CA ILE A 16 20.39 2.77 -17.02
C ILE A 16 19.95 3.10 -18.44
N GLU A 17 18.78 2.59 -18.84
CA GLU A 17 18.22 2.72 -20.18
C GLU A 17 16.70 2.78 -20.09
N GLY A 18 16.09 3.76 -20.77
CA GLY A 18 14.65 3.99 -20.70
C GLY A 18 14.18 4.25 -19.27
N ASP A 19 13.35 3.35 -18.75
CA ASP A 19 12.81 3.39 -17.38
C ASP A 19 13.40 2.32 -16.45
N THR A 20 14.40 1.57 -16.91
CA THR A 20 15.05 0.52 -16.11
C THR A 20 16.01 1.13 -15.09
N LEU A 21 15.87 0.69 -13.84
CA LEU A 21 16.61 1.20 -12.71
C LEU A 21 17.80 0.31 -12.36
N GLU A 22 18.92 0.91 -11.95
CA GLU A 22 20.02 0.18 -11.32
C GLU A 22 19.55 -0.54 -10.05
N ASN A 23 20.37 -1.48 -9.57
CA ASN A 23 20.05 -2.24 -8.37
C ASN A 23 20.30 -1.47 -7.08
N GLU A 24 21.20 -0.49 -7.08
CA GLU A 24 21.58 0.27 -5.89
C GLU A 24 20.58 1.38 -5.62
N VAL A 25 19.94 1.32 -4.45
CA VAL A 25 18.98 2.34 -4.00
C VAL A 25 19.64 3.16 -2.90
N ILE A 26 19.61 4.47 -3.05
CA ILE A 26 20.04 5.41 -2.01
C ILE A 26 18.81 5.84 -1.22
N ASP A 27 18.81 5.56 0.08
CA ASP A 27 17.81 6.10 1.00
C ASP A 27 18.09 7.59 1.26
N LEU A 28 17.16 8.44 0.81
CA LEU A 28 17.19 9.88 1.00
C LEU A 28 16.18 10.37 2.04
N THR A 29 15.53 9.46 2.77
CA THR A 29 14.46 9.83 3.71
C THR A 29 14.95 10.81 4.77
N SER A 30 16.17 10.63 5.29
CA SER A 30 16.79 11.52 6.28
C SER A 30 17.25 12.88 5.71
N TYR A 31 17.28 13.03 4.38
CA TYR A 31 17.65 14.27 3.69
C TYR A 31 16.43 15.19 3.47
N VAL A 32 15.24 14.75 3.89
CA VAL A 32 14.03 15.56 3.85
C VAL A 32 13.89 16.36 5.14
N GLU A 33 13.93 17.69 5.00
CA GLU A 33 13.69 18.62 6.10
C GLU A 33 12.48 19.50 5.76
N LYS A 34 11.43 19.45 6.60
CA LYS A 34 10.22 20.29 6.44
C LYS A 34 9.63 20.21 5.03
N GLY A 35 9.54 19.00 4.48
CA GLY A 35 9.00 18.75 3.13
C GLY A 35 9.94 19.13 1.98
N THR A 36 11.19 19.51 2.26
CA THR A 36 12.19 19.83 1.24
C THR A 36 13.30 18.80 1.26
N LEU A 37 13.53 18.11 0.13
CA LEU A 37 14.68 17.24 -0.06
C LEU A 37 15.94 18.09 -0.36
N LYS A 38 16.99 17.92 0.43
CA LYS A 38 18.30 18.54 0.20
C LYS A 38 19.35 17.46 -0.01
N TRP A 39 19.79 17.26 -1.25
CA TRP A 39 20.75 16.21 -1.58
C TRP A 39 21.73 16.69 -2.65
N ASP A 40 23.03 16.48 -2.41
CA ASP A 40 24.09 16.74 -3.39
C ASP A 40 24.10 15.61 -4.42
N VAL A 41 23.37 15.80 -5.51
CA VAL A 41 23.13 14.78 -6.54
C VAL A 41 24.45 14.41 -7.25
N PRO A 42 24.89 13.14 -7.21
CA PRO A 42 26.07 12.69 -7.95
C PRO A 42 25.84 12.72 -9.47
N PRO A 43 26.91 12.75 -10.29
CA PRO A 43 26.77 12.68 -11.75
C PRO A 43 25.95 11.47 -12.21
N GLY A 44 25.04 11.69 -13.16
CA GLY A 44 24.16 10.66 -13.71
C GLY A 44 22.72 11.15 -13.86
N VAL A 45 21.86 10.27 -14.35
CA VAL A 45 20.41 10.49 -14.41
C VAL A 45 19.77 9.66 -13.31
N TRP A 46 19.00 10.32 -12.45
CA TRP A 46 18.42 9.72 -11.25
C TRP A 46 16.90 9.80 -11.29
N ARG A 47 16.25 8.74 -10.81
CA ARG A 47 14.84 8.74 -10.46
C ARG A 47 14.71 8.91 -8.95
N ILE A 48 13.93 9.91 -8.54
CA ILE A 48 13.52 10.10 -7.15
C ILE A 48 12.12 9.51 -6.99
N CYS A 49 11.98 8.53 -6.09
CA CYS A 49 10.72 7.88 -5.76
C CYS A 49 10.33 8.27 -4.33
N ILE A 50 9.10 8.75 -4.18
CA ILE A 50 8.55 9.15 -2.90
C ILE A 50 7.39 8.22 -2.59
N SER A 51 7.46 7.54 -1.45
CA SER A 51 6.35 6.77 -0.89
C SER A 51 5.81 7.52 0.31
N PHE A 52 4.49 7.64 0.38
CA PHE A 52 3.77 8.31 1.44
C PHE A 52 2.39 7.68 1.63
N THR A 53 1.82 7.84 2.82
CA THR A 53 0.46 7.42 3.13
C THR A 53 -0.48 8.62 3.03
N THR A 54 -1.74 8.38 2.64
CA THR A 54 -2.79 9.41 2.54
C THR A 54 -4.16 8.75 2.58
N TYR A 55 -5.19 9.51 2.94
CA TYR A 55 -6.60 9.08 2.87
C TYR A 55 -7.30 9.51 1.58
N ASP A 56 -6.64 10.33 0.75
CA ASP A 56 -7.26 10.98 -0.41
C ASP A 56 -6.60 10.56 -1.74
N PHE A 57 -6.31 9.27 -1.90
CA PHE A 57 -5.71 8.76 -3.13
C PHE A 57 -6.08 7.30 -3.41
N GLY A 58 -6.63 7.03 -4.59
CA GLY A 58 -7.10 5.70 -4.98
C GLY A 58 -8.40 5.78 -5.78
N ALA A 59 -8.88 4.63 -6.25
CA ALA A 59 -10.11 4.51 -7.04
C ALA A 59 -11.39 4.53 -6.18
N ARG A 60 -11.28 4.14 -4.90
CA ARG A 60 -12.41 3.91 -3.98
C ARG A 60 -12.03 4.29 -2.54
N ASN A 61 -11.73 5.55 -2.29
CA ASN A 61 -11.30 6.04 -0.96
C ASN A 61 -12.38 5.90 0.12
N GLU A 62 -13.65 5.78 -0.29
CA GLU A 62 -14.80 5.53 0.58
C GLU A 62 -14.96 4.06 0.99
N TYR A 63 -14.19 3.16 0.39
CA TYR A 63 -14.29 1.72 0.66
C TYR A 63 -13.55 1.35 1.95
N ILE A 64 -13.96 0.23 2.54
CA ILE A 64 -13.32 -0.33 3.73
C ILE A 64 -11.85 -0.62 3.47
N ASN A 65 -10.99 -0.27 4.43
CA ASN A 65 -9.60 -0.67 4.44
C ASN A 65 -9.44 -1.98 5.22
N TYR A 66 -9.38 -3.11 4.52
CA TYR A 66 -9.33 -4.43 5.16
C TYR A 66 -8.07 -4.70 6.00
N VAL A 67 -6.99 -3.92 5.84
CA VAL A 67 -5.79 -4.08 6.67
C VAL A 67 -5.78 -3.16 7.91
N ASP A 68 -6.86 -2.40 8.15
CA ASP A 68 -7.03 -1.52 9.30
C ASP A 68 -8.17 -2.06 10.18
N GLU A 69 -7.84 -2.48 11.41
CA GLU A 69 -8.83 -3.05 12.34
C GLU A 69 -9.97 -2.06 12.64
N LYS A 70 -9.65 -0.76 12.78
CA LYS A 70 -10.66 0.28 13.08
C LYS A 70 -11.60 0.50 11.90
N SER A 71 -11.07 0.42 10.67
CA SER A 71 -11.89 0.49 9.46
C SER A 71 -12.88 -0.68 9.41
N VAL A 72 -12.40 -1.90 9.67
CA VAL A 72 -13.24 -3.11 9.71
C VAL A 72 -14.25 -3.06 10.86
N HIS A 73 -13.84 -2.61 12.03
CA HIS A 73 -14.71 -2.46 13.19
C HIS A 73 -15.87 -1.51 12.90
N THR A 74 -15.60 -0.38 12.22
CA THR A 74 -16.64 0.57 11.82
C THR A 74 -17.71 -0.08 10.93
N LEU A 75 -17.31 -0.97 10.00
CA LEU A 75 -18.26 -1.72 9.18
C LEU A 75 -19.11 -2.69 10.03
N ILE A 76 -18.47 -3.37 10.99
CA ILE A 76 -19.16 -4.28 11.93
C ILE A 76 -20.21 -3.52 12.74
N GLU A 77 -19.83 -2.39 13.35
CA GLU A 77 -20.73 -1.55 14.13
C GLU A 77 -21.88 -0.96 13.29
N ALA A 78 -21.60 -0.54 12.05
CA ALA A 78 -22.59 0.11 11.21
C ALA A 78 -23.57 -0.88 10.54
N VAL A 79 -23.12 -2.10 10.26
CA VAL A 79 -23.88 -3.08 9.49
C VAL A 79 -24.21 -4.30 10.34
N TYR A 80 -23.22 -5.03 10.84
CA TYR A 80 -23.44 -6.35 11.43
C TYR A 80 -24.12 -6.28 12.79
N GLU A 81 -23.71 -5.36 13.66
CA GLU A 81 -24.27 -5.19 15.01
C GLU A 81 -25.78 -4.86 15.00
N PRO A 82 -26.28 -3.90 14.19
CA PRO A 82 -27.73 -3.65 14.11
C PRO A 82 -28.55 -4.84 13.63
N HIS A 83 -28.02 -5.61 12.67
CA HIS A 83 -28.72 -6.81 12.17
C HIS A 83 -28.73 -7.90 13.23
N PHE A 84 -27.61 -8.08 13.94
CA PHE A 84 -27.55 -9.01 15.06
C PHE A 84 -28.54 -8.62 16.15
N GLU A 85 -28.56 -7.36 16.60
CA GLU A 85 -29.48 -6.92 17.65
C GLU A 85 -30.96 -7.12 17.29
N HIS A 86 -31.32 -6.90 16.03
CA HIS A 86 -32.70 -7.10 15.57
C HIS A 86 -33.08 -8.57 15.42
N TYR A 87 -32.17 -9.42 14.95
CA TYR A 87 -32.45 -10.82 14.60
C TYR A 87 -31.80 -11.86 15.53
N LYS A 88 -31.24 -11.47 16.68
CA LYS A 88 -30.46 -12.35 17.56
C LYS A 88 -31.14 -13.67 17.93
N ASP A 89 -32.46 -13.67 18.09
CA ASP A 89 -33.22 -14.87 18.45
C ASP A 89 -33.33 -15.90 17.31
N GLU A 90 -33.05 -15.49 16.07
CA GLU A 90 -33.05 -16.33 14.86
C GLU A 90 -31.67 -16.90 14.53
N PHE A 91 -30.59 -16.38 15.14
CA PHE A 91 -29.23 -16.90 14.96
C PHE A 91 -29.11 -18.32 15.54
N GLY A 92 -28.50 -19.22 14.76
CA GLY A 92 -28.41 -20.65 15.08
C GLY A 92 -29.70 -21.44 14.80
N LYS A 93 -30.78 -20.78 14.33
CA LYS A 93 -32.01 -21.41 13.84
C LYS A 93 -32.14 -21.18 12.33
N THR A 94 -32.75 -20.05 11.98
CA THR A 94 -33.04 -19.64 10.60
C THR A 94 -31.82 -18.95 9.98
N ILE A 95 -31.08 -18.16 10.77
CA ILE A 95 -29.86 -17.48 10.34
C ILE A 95 -28.65 -18.29 10.84
N ALA A 96 -27.89 -18.87 9.92
CA ALA A 96 -26.70 -19.66 10.27
C ALA A 96 -25.49 -18.78 10.66
N GLY A 97 -25.49 -17.53 10.20
CA GLY A 97 -24.41 -16.58 10.43
C GLY A 97 -24.40 -15.51 9.35
N PHE A 98 -23.32 -14.75 9.30
CA PHE A 98 -23.10 -13.76 8.27
C PHE A 98 -22.29 -14.34 7.10
N PHE A 99 -22.54 -13.79 5.92
CA PHE A 99 -21.75 -14.05 4.72
C PHE A 99 -21.08 -12.74 4.30
N SER A 100 -19.77 -12.80 4.07
CA SER A 100 -19.05 -11.79 3.31
C SER A 100 -18.73 -12.41 1.96
N ASP A 101 -19.00 -11.66 0.89
CA ASP A 101 -18.53 -12.02 -0.45
C ASP A 101 -17.00 -11.92 -0.53
N GLU A 102 -16.40 -12.15 -1.71
CA GLU A 102 -14.95 -12.05 -1.88
C GLU A 102 -14.43 -10.64 -1.51
N PRO A 103 -13.60 -10.50 -0.46
CA PRO A 103 -13.04 -9.21 -0.11
C PRO A 103 -12.06 -8.76 -1.19
N GLY A 104 -12.23 -7.52 -1.67
CA GLY A 104 -11.33 -6.88 -2.62
C GLY A 104 -10.81 -5.56 -2.08
N PHE A 105 -9.60 -5.17 -2.47
CA PHE A 105 -9.07 -3.85 -2.12
C PHE A 105 -9.65 -2.73 -3.01
N TYR A 106 -10.17 -3.07 -4.20
CA TYR A 106 -10.75 -2.13 -5.17
C TYR A 106 -9.93 -0.84 -5.37
N ASN A 107 -8.62 -0.99 -5.30
CA ASN A 107 -7.65 0.11 -5.27
C ASN A 107 -7.13 0.50 -6.67
N VAL A 108 -7.81 0.01 -7.70
CA VAL A 108 -7.63 0.29 -9.11
C VAL A 108 -8.98 0.49 -9.78
N GLU A 109 -8.99 1.27 -10.85
CA GLU A 109 -10.17 1.46 -11.68
C GLU A 109 -10.40 0.22 -12.55
N GLY A 110 -11.66 -0.18 -12.69
CA GLY A 110 -12.05 -1.36 -13.47
C GLY A 110 -12.19 -2.63 -12.63
N PHE A 111 -12.38 -3.75 -13.32
CA PHE A 111 -12.48 -5.08 -12.72
C PHE A 111 -11.75 -6.07 -13.63
N ASP A 112 -10.46 -5.83 -13.80
CA ASP A 112 -9.63 -6.68 -14.61
C ASP A 112 -9.08 -7.79 -13.70
N MET A 113 -9.20 -9.05 -14.12
CA MET A 113 -8.72 -10.19 -13.33
C MET A 113 -7.19 -10.35 -13.32
N ASP A 114 -6.45 -9.25 -13.49
CA ASP A 114 -4.99 -9.18 -13.53
C ASP A 114 -4.38 -8.11 -12.60
N ASP A 115 -5.18 -7.58 -11.66
CA ASP A 115 -4.86 -6.56 -10.66
C ASP A 115 -3.85 -7.02 -9.58
N SER A 116 -2.73 -7.59 -10.02
CA SER A 116 -1.61 -7.96 -9.16
C SER A 116 -0.75 -6.74 -8.81
N ILE A 117 -0.16 -6.79 -7.61
CA ILE A 117 0.67 -5.71 -7.06
C ILE A 117 1.76 -5.31 -8.06
N GLY A 118 1.84 -4.01 -8.34
CA GLY A 118 2.89 -3.44 -9.17
C GLY A 118 2.66 -3.48 -10.68
N ARG A 119 1.58 -4.11 -11.17
CA ARG A 119 1.25 -4.11 -12.61
C ARG A 119 0.51 -2.86 -13.09
N LYS A 120 -0.20 -2.20 -12.17
CA LYS A 120 -0.96 -0.97 -12.44
C LYS A 120 -0.52 0.13 -11.48
N LYS A 121 -0.86 1.37 -11.83
CA LYS A 121 -0.85 2.46 -10.85
C LYS A 121 -1.97 2.20 -9.87
N MET A 122 -1.61 1.69 -8.69
CA MET A 122 -2.53 1.27 -7.66
C MET A 122 -2.05 1.82 -6.31
N ALA A 123 -2.95 2.50 -5.60
CA ALA A 123 -2.69 2.91 -4.23
C ALA A 123 -2.81 1.66 -3.36
N LEU A 124 -1.78 1.27 -2.61
CA LEU A 124 -1.90 0.08 -1.75
C LEU A 124 -2.61 0.45 -0.45
N PRO A 125 -3.52 -0.40 0.06
CA PRO A 125 -4.11 -0.17 1.37
C PRO A 125 -3.00 -0.19 2.43
N TRP A 126 -3.09 0.73 3.38
CA TRP A 126 -2.07 0.91 4.41
C TRP A 126 -2.71 1.20 5.76
N SER A 127 -2.07 0.75 6.84
CA SER A 127 -2.52 0.94 8.22
C SER A 127 -1.31 0.92 9.16
N ASP A 128 -1.54 1.27 10.43
CA ASP A 128 -0.49 1.18 11.45
C ASP A 128 -0.09 -0.29 11.67
N GLU A 129 -1.06 -1.21 11.62
CA GLU A 129 -0.85 -2.65 11.72
C GLU A 129 -0.02 -3.18 10.55
N MET A 130 -0.29 -2.72 9.33
CA MET A 130 0.51 -3.08 8.15
C MET A 130 1.94 -2.53 8.26
N GLN A 131 2.11 -1.31 8.79
CA GLN A 131 3.42 -0.74 9.07
C GLN A 131 4.21 -1.62 10.05
N GLU A 132 3.57 -2.06 11.14
CA GLU A 132 4.19 -2.95 12.13
C GLU A 132 4.60 -4.30 11.53
N VAL A 133 3.75 -4.91 10.70
CA VAL A 133 4.06 -6.16 9.98
C VAL A 133 5.29 -6.00 9.10
N MET A 134 5.36 -4.89 8.36
CA MET A 134 6.49 -4.62 7.47
C MET A 134 7.78 -4.32 8.23
N ASP A 135 7.70 -3.56 9.32
CA ASP A 135 8.86 -3.26 10.17
C ASP A 135 9.38 -4.51 10.92
N CYS A 136 8.51 -5.48 11.23
CA CYS A 136 8.89 -6.77 11.83
C CYS A 136 9.30 -7.83 10.80
N SER A 137 9.17 -7.55 9.50
CA SER A 137 9.50 -8.49 8.46
C SER A 137 11.02 -8.73 8.35
N GLU A 138 11.43 -9.83 7.73
CA GLU A 138 12.85 -10.10 7.44
C GLU A 138 13.45 -9.14 6.38
N TYR A 139 12.62 -8.31 5.76
CA TYR A 139 12.95 -7.42 4.67
C TYR A 139 13.44 -6.06 5.19
N LYS A 140 14.68 -6.00 5.68
CA LYS A 140 15.22 -4.80 6.35
C LYS A 140 15.11 -3.49 5.55
N ASP A 141 15.25 -3.56 4.23
CA ASP A 141 15.26 -2.40 3.33
C ASP A 141 13.94 -2.29 2.52
N TRP A 142 12.83 -2.78 3.08
CA TRP A 142 11.55 -2.83 2.37
C TRP A 142 11.07 -1.45 1.90
N LYS A 143 11.27 -0.41 2.73
CA LYS A 143 10.83 0.98 2.44
C LYS A 143 11.45 1.53 1.17
N THR A 144 12.74 1.29 0.96
CA THR A 144 13.46 1.70 -0.26
C THR A 144 13.21 0.73 -1.41
N SER A 145 12.83 -0.51 -1.14
CA SER A 145 12.53 -1.52 -2.15
C SER A 145 11.16 -1.33 -2.80
N LEU A 146 10.27 -0.52 -2.20
CA LEU A 146 8.93 -0.21 -2.75
C LEU A 146 8.98 0.32 -4.19
N VAL A 147 10.07 0.99 -4.59
CA VAL A 147 10.26 1.45 -5.98
C VAL A 147 10.10 0.32 -7.00
N TYR A 148 10.53 -0.89 -6.64
CA TYR A 148 10.51 -2.05 -7.54
C TYR A 148 9.13 -2.72 -7.65
N LEU A 149 8.15 -2.28 -6.85
CA LEU A 149 6.76 -2.67 -7.08
C LEU A 149 6.32 -2.14 -8.45
N TRP A 150 6.53 -0.87 -8.75
CA TRP A 150 6.05 -0.24 -9.99
C TRP A 150 7.10 -0.13 -11.10
N MET A 151 8.39 -0.18 -10.77
CA MET A 151 9.50 -0.01 -11.71
C MET A 151 10.28 -1.31 -11.89
N ASN A 152 10.94 -1.47 -13.04
CA ASN A 152 11.80 -2.62 -13.27
C ASN A 152 13.24 -2.31 -12.87
N ALA A 153 13.82 -3.15 -12.02
CA ALA A 153 15.25 -3.22 -11.80
C ALA A 153 15.94 -3.90 -12.99
N GLU A 154 17.22 -3.56 -13.20
CA GLU A 154 18.14 -4.26 -14.09
C GLU A 154 18.17 -5.77 -13.80
N ASN A 155 18.16 -6.15 -12.51
CA ASN A 155 17.95 -7.53 -12.11
C ASN A 155 16.46 -7.79 -11.90
N GLU A 156 15.83 -8.47 -12.85
CA GLU A 156 14.39 -8.80 -12.81
C GLU A 156 13.97 -9.52 -11.52
N ASN A 157 14.89 -10.25 -10.87
CA ASN A 157 14.59 -10.92 -9.59
C ASN A 157 14.26 -9.93 -8.48
N LYS A 158 14.80 -8.70 -8.47
CA LYS A 158 14.45 -7.69 -7.46
C LYS A 158 13.00 -7.25 -7.60
N SER A 159 12.59 -6.93 -8.83
CA SER A 159 11.22 -6.54 -9.14
C SER A 159 10.25 -7.69 -8.87
N ALA A 160 10.61 -8.92 -9.25
CA ALA A 160 9.80 -10.09 -8.98
C ALA A 160 9.67 -10.39 -7.48
N TYR A 161 10.75 -10.24 -6.71
CA TYR A 161 10.75 -10.43 -5.26
C TYR A 161 9.87 -9.40 -4.55
N ALA A 162 9.95 -8.13 -4.94
CA ALA A 162 9.09 -7.08 -4.39
C ALA A 162 7.60 -7.35 -4.67
N ARG A 163 7.27 -7.88 -5.85
CA ARG A 163 5.88 -8.14 -6.29
C ARG A 163 5.31 -9.50 -5.87
N LYS A 164 6.11 -10.34 -5.21
CA LYS A 164 5.69 -11.67 -4.74
C LYS A 164 5.10 -11.65 -3.31
N ILE A 165 5.23 -10.51 -2.64
CA ILE A 165 4.68 -10.25 -1.30
C ILE A 165 3.16 -10.10 -1.39
#